data_AF-A0A917CZU8-F1
#
_entry.id   AF-A0A917CZU8-F1
#
_cell.length_a   1.000
_cell.length_b   1.000
_cell.length_c   1.000
_cell.angle_alpha   90.00
_cell.angle_beta   90.00
_cell.angle_gamma   90.00
#
_symmetry.space_group_name_H-M   'P 1'
#
loop_
_entity.id
_entity.type
_entity.pdbx_description
1 polymer ?
#
loop_
_entity_poly.entity_id
_entity_poly.type
_entity_poly.pdbx_seq_one_letter_code
_entity_poly.pdbx_strand_id
1 'polypeptide(L)'
;MKEQSRSNAYTEIVQSDSFRRLMAMKKRFILPLSIFFLVFYFVLPVMTAFSDTLNQRAIGSITWAWLFAFAQFIMTWVLCSLYSRKAVQFDEIAEQIKAESKI
;
A
#
# COMPACT_ATOMS: atom_id res chain seq x y z
N MET A 1 1.89 29.18 -23.29
CA MET A 1 2.55 29.85 -22.15
C MET A 1 1.85 29.68 -20.78
N LYS A 2 0.68 29.01 -20.68
CA LYS A 2 0.00 28.73 -19.39
C LYS A 2 0.41 27.42 -18.70
N GLU A 3 1.05 26.48 -19.41
CA GLU A 3 1.53 25.22 -18.83
C GLU A 3 2.80 25.38 -17.98
N GLN A 4 3.67 26.32 -18.37
CA GLN A 4 4.99 26.46 -17.75
C GLN A 4 4.90 27.11 -16.35
N SER A 5 3.92 27.98 -16.11
CA SER A 5 3.66 28.54 -14.77
C SER A 5 3.04 27.50 -13.82
N ARG A 6 2.16 26.62 -14.32
CA ARG A 6 1.61 25.50 -13.54
C ARG A 6 2.70 24.49 -13.16
N SER A 7 3.63 24.21 -14.06
CA SER A 7 4.77 23.32 -13.79
C SER A 7 5.72 23.89 -12.72
N ASN A 8 6.04 25.18 -12.79
CA ASN A 8 6.91 25.84 -11.80
C ASN A 8 6.26 25.92 -10.42
N ALA A 9 4.98 26.29 -10.34
CA ALA A 9 4.22 26.27 -9.08
C ALA A 9 4.13 24.85 -8.48
N TYR A 10 3.93 23.83 -9.32
CA TYR A 10 3.97 22.43 -8.88
C TYR A 10 5.34 22.05 -8.31
N THR A 11 6.42 22.51 -8.93
CA THR A 11 7.78 22.20 -8.52
C THR A 11 8.13 22.85 -7.18
N GLU A 12 7.72 24.10 -6.95
CA GLU A 12 7.87 24.76 -5.63
C GLU A 12 7.09 24.04 -4.53
N ILE A 13 5.85 23.61 -4.81
CA ILE A 13 5.03 22.90 -3.83
C ILE A 13 5.62 21.52 -3.50
N VAL A 14 6.13 20.78 -4.50
CA VAL A 14 6.80 19.48 -4.30
C VAL A 14 8.12 19.62 -3.54
N GLN A 15 8.81 20.75 -3.68
CA GLN A 15 10.04 21.05 -2.93
C GLN A 15 9.79 21.53 -1.50
N SER A 16 8.55 21.91 -1.15
CA SER A 16 8.23 22.29 0.23
C SER A 16 8.42 21.12 1.22
N ASP A 17 9.00 21.43 2.38
CA ASP A 17 9.22 20.43 3.45
C ASP A 17 7.91 19.81 3.96
N SER A 18 6.81 20.56 3.88
CA SER A 18 5.45 20.12 4.18
C SER A 18 5.05 18.94 3.28
N PHE A 19 5.29 19.04 1.98
CA PHE A 19 4.94 18.00 1.00
C PHE A 19 5.81 16.75 1.16
N ARG A 20 7.12 16.92 1.40
CA ARG A 20 8.03 15.80 1.70
C ARG A 20 7.63 15.06 2.97
N ARG A 21 7.21 15.78 4.02
CA ARG A 21 6.77 15.18 5.29
C ARG A 21 5.48 14.38 5.13
N LEU A 22 4.53 14.90 4.37
CA LEU A 22 3.32 14.19 3.95
C LEU A 22 3.64 12.88 3.21
N MET A 23 4.53 12.95 2.23
CA MET A 23 4.93 11.79 1.44
C MET A 23 5.74 10.78 2.27
N ALA A 24 6.54 11.24 3.24
CA ALA A 24 7.25 10.38 4.17
C ALA A 24 6.30 9.63 5.10
N MET A 25 5.24 10.27 5.59
CA MET A 25 4.19 9.58 6.37
C MET A 25 3.46 8.54 5.52
N LYS A 26 3.15 8.87 4.26
CA LYS A 26 2.55 7.93 3.30
C LYS A 26 3.42 6.70 3.10
N LYS A 27 4.71 6.91 2.83
CA LYS A 27 5.68 5.82 2.65
C LYS A 27 5.84 4.99 3.92
N ARG A 28 5.94 5.60 5.10
CA ARG A 28 6.08 4.87 6.37
C ARG A 28 4.90 3.94 6.68
N PHE A 29 3.72 4.25 6.15
CA PHE A 29 2.55 3.40 6.30
C PHE A 29 2.47 2.30 5.22
N ILE A 30 2.75 2.65 3.95
CA ILE A 30 2.60 1.71 2.83
C ILE A 30 3.79 0.73 2.73
N LEU A 31 5.02 1.19 2.97
CA LEU A 31 6.22 0.34 2.91
C LEU A 31 6.15 -0.93 3.76
N PRO A 32 5.82 -0.87 5.06
CA PRO A 32 5.74 -2.10 5.86
C PRO A 32 4.63 -3.03 5.36
N LEU A 33 3.51 -2.48 4.88
CA LEU A 33 2.42 -3.26 4.27
C LEU A 33 2.88 -3.98 3.00
N SER A 34 3.60 -3.28 2.12
CA SER A 34 4.16 -3.85 0.90
C SER A 34 5.21 -4.92 1.19
N ILE A 35 6.10 -4.68 2.17
CA ILE A 35 7.09 -5.68 2.60
C ILE A 35 6.40 -6.90 3.19
N PHE A 36 5.42 -6.69 4.08
CA PHE A 36 4.65 -7.79 4.67
C PHE A 36 3.93 -8.59 3.58
N PHE A 37 3.27 -7.93 2.63
CA PHE A 37 2.65 -8.60 1.48
C PHE A 37 3.66 -9.41 0.68
N LEU A 38 4.84 -8.85 0.39
CA LEU A 38 5.91 -9.51 -0.34
C LEU A 38 6.37 -10.79 0.38
N VAL A 39 6.69 -10.66 1.67
CA VAL A 39 7.09 -11.79 2.51
C VAL A 39 5.98 -12.82 2.54
N PHE A 40 4.74 -12.43 2.87
CA PHE A 40 3.60 -13.32 2.97
C PHE A 40 3.27 -14.03 1.64
N TYR A 41 3.42 -13.34 0.51
CA TYR A 41 3.28 -13.93 -0.81
C TYR A 41 4.34 -15.02 -1.05
N PHE A 42 5.61 -14.75 -0.71
CA PHE A 42 6.70 -15.71 -0.87
C PHE A 42 6.72 -16.83 0.18
N VAL A 43 6.04 -16.67 1.32
CA VAL A 43 5.92 -17.74 2.32
C VAL A 43 5.33 -19.00 1.67
N LEU A 44 4.34 -18.88 0.79
CA LEU A 44 3.69 -20.04 0.17
C LEU A 44 4.66 -20.87 -0.70
N PRO A 45 5.34 -20.33 -1.73
CA PRO A 45 6.30 -21.08 -2.54
C PRO A 45 7.54 -21.52 -1.74
N VAL A 46 8.04 -20.70 -0.81
CA VAL A 46 9.17 -21.09 0.05
C VAL A 46 8.77 -22.29 0.91
N MET A 47 7.66 -22.20 1.62
CA MET A 47 7.22 -23.25 2.52
C MET A 47 6.78 -24.50 1.76
N THR A 48 6.27 -24.37 0.52
CA THR A 48 5.99 -25.51 -0.38
C THR A 48 7.28 -26.19 -0.85
N ALA A 49 8.32 -25.42 -1.17
CA ALA A 49 9.59 -25.95 -1.66
C ALA A 49 10.43 -26.62 -0.57
N PHE A 50 10.32 -26.16 0.68
CA PHE A 50 11.12 -26.65 1.80
C PHE A 50 10.36 -27.55 2.77
N SER A 51 9.03 -27.70 2.65
CA SER A 51 8.23 -28.43 3.64
C SER A 51 6.93 -29.04 3.08
N ASP A 52 6.70 -30.33 3.38
CA ASP A 52 5.42 -31.01 3.07
C ASP A 52 4.26 -30.56 3.99
N THR A 53 4.52 -29.70 4.97
CA THR A 53 3.54 -29.23 5.95
C THR A 53 2.34 -28.51 5.29
N LEU A 54 2.53 -27.87 4.12
CA LEU A 54 1.45 -27.26 3.36
C LEU A 54 0.49 -28.25 2.72
N ASN A 55 0.97 -29.47 2.45
CA ASN A 55 0.18 -30.59 1.92
C ASN A 55 -0.50 -31.39 3.04
N GLN A 56 -0.12 -31.14 4.30
CA GLN A 56 -0.83 -31.71 5.44
C GLN A 56 -2.25 -31.15 5.53
N ARG A 57 -3.17 -32.04 5.87
CA ARG A 57 -4.59 -31.73 6.05
C ARG A 57 -4.73 -30.87 7.31
N ALA A 58 -5.29 -29.68 7.15
CA ALA A 58 -5.58 -28.77 8.26
C ALA A 58 -6.95 -29.11 8.87
N ILE A 59 -8.00 -29.17 8.04
CA ILE A 59 -9.37 -29.50 8.46
C ILE A 59 -10.01 -30.38 7.38
N GLY A 60 -10.29 -31.64 7.70
CA GLY A 60 -10.89 -32.58 6.74
C GLY A 60 -9.99 -32.83 5.52
N SER A 61 -10.49 -32.55 4.30
CA SER A 61 -9.73 -32.62 3.05
C SER A 61 -9.02 -31.31 2.67
N ILE A 62 -9.19 -30.25 3.45
CA ILE A 62 -8.60 -28.93 3.20
C ILE A 62 -7.18 -28.91 3.75
N THR A 63 -6.21 -28.59 2.90
CA THR A 63 -4.80 -28.47 3.27
C THR A 63 -4.48 -27.07 3.79
N TRP A 64 -3.34 -26.92 4.47
CA TRP A 64 -2.85 -25.61 4.89
C TRP A 64 -2.65 -24.64 3.70
N ALA A 65 -2.36 -25.17 2.51
CA ALA A 65 -2.25 -24.35 1.29
C ALA A 65 -3.56 -23.62 0.96
N TRP A 66 -4.70 -24.29 1.12
CA TRP A 66 -6.01 -23.67 0.90
C TRP A 66 -6.33 -22.58 1.91
N LEU A 67 -5.99 -22.80 3.19
CA LEU A 67 -6.16 -21.79 4.22
C LEU A 67 -5.30 -20.56 3.94
N PHE A 68 -4.06 -20.77 3.49
CA PHE A 68 -3.15 -19.70 3.13
C PHE A 68 -3.62 -18.93 1.88
N ALA A 69 -4.12 -19.63 0.87
CA ALA A 69 -4.74 -19.00 -0.30
C ALA A 69 -5.93 -18.12 0.10
N PHE A 70 -6.82 -18.61 0.96
CA PHE A 70 -7.94 -17.82 1.47
C PHE A 70 -7.47 -16.60 2.28
N ALA A 71 -6.44 -16.77 3.12
CA ALA A 71 -5.81 -15.67 3.84
C ALA A 71 -5.23 -14.61 2.89
N GLN A 72 -4.65 -15.00 1.74
CA GLN A 72 -4.16 -14.05 0.72
C GLN A 72 -5.29 -13.18 0.14
N PHE A 73 -6.48 -13.72 -0.09
CA PHE A 73 -7.64 -12.94 -0.54
C PHE A 73 -8.02 -11.88 0.51
N ILE A 74 -8.17 -12.31 1.77
CA ILE A 74 -8.49 -11.39 2.87
C ILE A 74 -7.41 -10.31 3.01
N MET A 75 -6.14 -10.71 2.96
CA MET A 75 -5.00 -9.79 3.01
C MET A 75 -5.07 -8.73 1.91
N THR A 76 -5.39 -9.15 0.68
CA THR A 76 -5.51 -8.24 -0.47
C THR A 76 -6.65 -7.24 -0.27
N TRP A 77 -7.82 -7.69 0.18
CA TRP A 77 -8.94 -6.79 0.49
C TRP A 77 -8.60 -5.82 1.62
N VAL A 78 -7.94 -6.30 2.68
CA VAL A 78 -7.47 -5.43 3.76
C VAL A 78 -6.50 -4.40 3.21
N LEU A 79 -5.52 -4.78 2.38
CA LEU A 79 -4.59 -3.85 1.75
C LEU A 79 -5.31 -2.79 0.91
N CYS A 80 -6.24 -3.22 0.05
CA CYS A 80 -7.01 -2.32 -0.82
C CYS A 80 -7.89 -1.36 0.00
N SER A 81 -8.58 -1.87 1.02
CA SER A 81 -9.41 -1.04 1.90
C SER A 81 -8.56 -0.03 2.67
N LEU A 82 -7.44 -0.48 3.24
CA LEU A 82 -6.55 0.37 4.01
C LEU A 82 -5.89 1.44 3.11
N TYR A 83 -5.44 1.04 1.92
CA TYR A 83 -4.94 1.95 0.90
C TYR A 83 -5.98 3.00 0.52
N SER A 84 -7.23 2.58 0.22
CA SER A 84 -8.31 3.48 -0.17
C SER A 84 -8.61 4.52 0.92
N ARG A 85 -8.74 4.08 2.19
CA ARG A 85 -8.97 5.01 3.32
C ARG A 85 -7.83 6.00 3.50
N LYS A 86 -6.59 5.56 3.28
CA LYS A 86 -5.41 6.45 3.36
C LYS A 86 -5.32 7.38 2.15
N ALA A 87 -5.64 6.92 0.95
CA ALA A 87 -5.68 7.75 -0.26
C ALA A 87 -6.65 8.93 -0.08
N VAL A 88 -7.83 8.70 0.50
CA VAL A 88 -8.79 9.77 0.81
C VAL A 88 -8.19 10.83 1.74
N GLN A 89 -7.44 10.44 2.79
CA GLN A 89 -6.73 11.41 3.63
C GLN A 89 -5.68 12.23 2.87
N PHE A 90 -5.00 11.63 1.88
CA PHE A 90 -4.04 12.37 1.06
C PHE A 90 -4.73 13.32 0.09
N ASP A 91 -5.88 12.92 -0.48
CA ASP A 91 -6.66 13.77 -1.37
C ASP A 91 -7.25 14.97 -0.61
N GLU A 92 -7.73 14.78 0.62
CA GLU A 92 -8.18 15.88 1.50
C GLU A 92 -7.08 16.90 1.78
N ILE A 93 -5.86 16.42 2.07
CA ILE A 93 -4.73 17.31 2.34
C ILE A 93 -4.26 18.02 1.07
N ALA A 94 -4.30 17.33 -0.08
CA ALA A 94 -3.99 17.95 -1.37
C ALA A 94 -4.99 19.05 -1.75
N GLU A 95 -6.28 18.85 -1.45
CA GLU A 95 -7.31 19.88 -1.65
C GLU A 95 -7.13 21.07 -0.71
N GLN A 96 -6.72 20.86 0.55
CA GLN A 96 -6.39 21.97 1.46
C GLN A 96 -5.22 22.82 0.94
N ILE A 97 -4.16 22.18 0.44
CA ILE A 97 -3.00 22.90 -0.14
C ILE A 97 -3.42 23.72 -1.36
N LYS A 98 -4.27 23.17 -2.24
CA LYS A 98 -4.82 23.93 -3.39
C LYS A 98 -5.68 25.11 -2.96
N ALA A 99 -6.46 24.97 -1.88
CA ALA A 99 -7.34 26.02 -1.37
C ALA A 99 -6.57 27.15 -0.68
N GLU A 100 -5.45 26.84 0.00
CA GLU A 100 -4.52 27.83 0.55
C GLU A 100 -3.73 28.55 -0.54
N SER A 101 -3.32 27.84 -1.60
CA SER A 101 -2.59 28.42 -2.73
C SER A 101 -3.50 29.17 -3.72
N LYS A 102 -4.52 29.88 -3.21
CA LYS A 102 -5.56 30.56 -3.99
C LYS A 102 -4.97 31.57 -4.99
N ILE A 103 -4.69 31.07 -6.19
CA ILE A 103 -4.84 31.76 -7.48
C ILE A 103 -6.32 31.68 -7.86
#